data_AF-A0A087MLZ0-F1
#
_entry.id   AF-A0A087MLZ0-F1
#
_cell.length_a   1.000
_cell.length_b   1.000
_cell.length_c   1.000
_cell.angle_alpha   90.00
_cell.angle_beta   90.00
_cell.angle_gamma   90.00
#
_symmetry.space_group_name_H-M   'P 1'
#
loop_
_entity.id
_entity.type
_entity.pdbx_description
1 polymer ?
#
loop_
_entity_poly.entity_id
_entity_poly.type
_entity_poly.pdbx_seq_one_letter_code
_entity_poly.pdbx_strand_id
1 'polypeptide(L)'
;MRLTGSRPMPLLLVHPSVDLTLELYVSPALEEAIALQWERIRQRTVRDTYVRSLEYRLEGLLQDCLDWDLKPPTDAQTSYATLLAARHRVPVPSEAMAYRFHMAMFIEAWSRKPFPNDQRNLRPGATPSASPQPDPGKPVEPSDAKPDPDAQDAP
;
A
#
# COMPACT_ATOMS: atom_id res chain seq x y z
N MET A 1 19.48 29.53 -44.20
CA MET A 1 18.23 28.92 -44.71
C MET A 1 17.49 28.32 -43.54
N ARG A 2 16.31 28.85 -43.19
CA ARG A 2 15.45 28.26 -42.16
C ARG A 2 14.76 27.05 -42.78
N LEU A 3 15.09 25.84 -42.30
CA LEU A 3 14.33 24.66 -42.64
C LEU A 3 12.90 24.87 -42.14
N THR A 4 11.96 24.73 -43.07
CA THR A 4 10.52 24.69 -42.85
C THR A 4 10.20 23.89 -41.60
N GLY A 5 9.42 24.49 -40.70
CA GLY A 5 8.91 23.79 -39.52
C GLY A 5 8.05 22.61 -39.95
N SER A 6 8.67 21.44 -40.08
CA SER A 6 7.94 20.18 -40.15
C SER A 6 7.16 20.10 -38.84
N ARG A 7 5.83 20.01 -38.94
CA ARG A 7 5.02 19.70 -37.77
C ARG A 7 5.56 18.38 -37.20
N PRO A 8 5.82 18.28 -35.89
CA PRO A 8 6.25 17.02 -35.30
C PRO A 8 5.14 16.00 -35.56
N MET A 9 5.50 14.86 -36.14
CA MET A 9 4.53 13.78 -36.35
C MET A 9 4.40 12.99 -35.05
N PRO A 10 3.18 12.66 -34.60
CA PRO A 10 3.01 11.91 -33.37
C PRO A 10 3.48 10.47 -33.57
N LEU A 11 4.20 9.94 -32.58
CA LEU A 11 4.32 8.51 -32.41
C LEU A 11 3.00 7.97 -31.86
N LEU A 12 2.47 6.93 -32.48
CA LEU A 12 1.21 6.33 -32.06
C LEU A 12 1.46 5.12 -31.16
N LEU A 13 0.89 5.16 -29.96
CA LEU A 13 0.77 3.98 -29.11
C LEU A 13 -0.68 3.50 -29.17
N VAL A 14 -0.88 2.30 -29.71
CA VAL A 14 -2.20 1.72 -29.95
C VAL A 14 -2.37 0.47 -29.09
N HIS A 15 -3.45 0.40 -28.33
CA HIS A 15 -3.89 -0.81 -27.64
C HIS A 15 -5.25 -1.26 -28.22
N PRO A 16 -5.24 -2.16 -29.23
CA PRO A 16 -6.44 -2.49 -30.00
C PRO A 16 -7.57 -3.09 -29.17
N SER A 17 -7.27 -3.89 -28.15
CA SER A 17 -8.31 -4.60 -27.39
C SER A 17 -9.19 -3.70 -26.51
N VAL A 18 -8.82 -2.43 -26.35
CA VAL A 18 -9.57 -1.45 -25.55
C VAL A 18 -9.81 -0.16 -26.34
N ASP A 19 -9.65 -0.19 -27.67
CA ASP A 19 -9.81 0.96 -28.56
C ASP A 19 -9.05 2.23 -28.11
N LEU A 20 -7.89 2.04 -27.46
CA LEU A 20 -7.05 3.13 -26.98
C LEU A 20 -6.00 3.51 -28.03
N THR A 21 -5.96 4.80 -28.38
CA THR A 21 -4.90 5.39 -29.21
C THR A 21 -4.36 6.62 -28.50
N LEU A 22 -3.04 6.65 -28.31
CA LEU A 22 -2.32 7.78 -27.74
C LEU A 22 -1.39 8.39 -28.77
N GLU A 23 -1.46 9.71 -28.91
CA GLU A 23 -0.53 10.50 -29.72
C GLU A 23 0.59 11.05 -28.82
N LEU A 24 1.82 10.61 -29.08
CA LEU A 24 3.00 10.98 -28.31
C LEU A 24 3.92 11.86 -29.16
N TYR A 25 4.06 13.12 -28.78
CA TYR A 25 4.93 14.07 -29.47
C TYR A 25 6.33 14.03 -28.87
N VAL A 26 7.31 13.74 -29.72
CA VAL A 26 8.74 13.78 -29.38
C VAL A 26 9.44 14.90 -30.14
N SER A 27 10.69 15.20 -29.79
CA SER A 27 11.46 16.19 -30.55
C SER A 27 11.72 15.68 -31.97
N PRO A 28 11.74 16.56 -33.00
CA PRO A 28 12.02 16.14 -34.38
C PRO A 28 13.35 15.41 -34.56
N ALA A 29 14.37 15.80 -33.78
CA ALA A 29 15.68 15.13 -33.80
C ALA A 29 15.60 13.68 -33.30
N LEU A 30 14.75 13.41 -32.30
CA LEU A 30 14.54 12.05 -31.80
C LEU A 30 13.71 11.23 -32.79
N GLU A 31 12.69 11.83 -33.41
CA GLU A 31 11.87 11.21 -34.46
C GLU A 31 12.77 10.71 -35.62
N GLU A 32 13.64 11.57 -36.14
CA GLU A 32 14.59 11.22 -37.20
C GLU A 32 15.57 10.11 -36.78
N ALA A 33 16.09 10.19 -35.55
CA ALA A 33 16.99 9.17 -35.03
C ALA A 33 16.32 7.78 -34.91
N ILE A 34 15.05 7.73 -34.49
CA ILE A 34 14.25 6.50 -34.41
C ILE A 34 14.06 5.91 -35.81
N ALA A 35 13.68 6.73 -36.79
CA ALA A 35 13.49 6.29 -38.17
C ALA A 35 14.78 5.70 -38.76
N LEU A 36 15.90 6.41 -38.62
CA LEU A 36 17.22 5.95 -39.07
C LEU A 36 17.65 4.65 -38.36
N GLN A 37 17.41 4.56 -37.05
CA GLN A 37 17.72 3.34 -36.31
C GLN A 37 16.90 2.16 -36.83
N TRP A 38 15.60 2.36 -37.05
CA TRP A 38 14.73 1.32 -37.59
C TRP A 38 15.18 0.82 -38.97
N GLU A 39 15.58 1.74 -39.86
CA GLU A 39 16.13 1.41 -41.19
C GLU A 39 17.47 0.66 -41.11
N ARG A 40 18.32 1.02 -40.16
CA ARG A 40 19.64 0.38 -39.94
C ARG A 40 19.51 -1.04 -39.40
N ILE A 41 18.49 -1.32 -38.59
CA ILE A 41 18.29 -2.63 -38.00
C ILE A 41 17.73 -3.60 -39.05
N ARG A 42 18.64 -4.29 -39.75
CA ARG A 42 18.32 -5.30 -40.77
C ARG A 42 18.12 -6.70 -40.19
N GLN A 43 18.78 -7.00 -39.07
CA GLN A 43 18.68 -8.29 -38.40
C GLN A 43 17.50 -8.31 -37.44
N ARG A 44 16.68 -9.36 -37.53
CA ARG A 44 15.50 -9.53 -36.68
C ARG A 44 15.84 -9.59 -35.19
N THR A 45 16.91 -10.30 -34.83
CA THR A 45 17.36 -10.44 -33.43
C THR A 45 17.72 -9.09 -32.79
N VAL A 46 18.39 -8.22 -33.54
CA VAL A 46 18.73 -6.86 -33.07
C VAL A 46 17.47 -6.01 -32.89
N ARG A 47 16.49 -6.17 -33.79
CA ARG A 47 15.18 -5.50 -33.69
C ARG A 47 14.43 -5.93 -32.45
N ASP A 48 14.37 -7.23 -32.19
CA ASP A 48 13.67 -7.78 -31.03
C ASP A 48 14.31 -7.29 -29.72
N THR A 49 15.65 -7.22 -29.65
CA THR A 49 16.35 -6.66 -28.48
C THR A 49 16.04 -5.18 -28.26
N TYR A 50 15.98 -4.40 -29.34
CA TYR A 50 15.61 -2.98 -29.27
C TYR A 50 14.17 -2.80 -28.78
N VAL A 51 13.22 -3.56 -29.35
CA VAL A 51 11.81 -3.53 -28.94
C VAL A 51 11.65 -3.92 -27.48
N ARG A 52 12.27 -5.02 -27.02
CA ARG A 52 12.23 -5.43 -25.61
C ARG A 52 12.76 -4.37 -24.65
N SER A 53 13.80 -3.65 -25.07
CA SER A 53 14.36 -2.56 -24.27
C SER A 53 13.39 -1.38 -24.17
N LEU A 54 12.65 -1.09 -25.23
CA LEU A 54 11.57 -0.09 -25.23
C LEU A 54 10.40 -0.55 -24.36
N GLU A 55 9.94 -1.80 -24.49
CA GLU A 55 8.86 -2.39 -23.71
C GLU A 55 9.13 -2.25 -22.21
N TYR A 56 10.31 -2.68 -21.74
CA TYR A 56 10.69 -2.60 -20.33
C TYR A 56 10.69 -1.15 -19.79
N ARG A 57 11.20 -0.19 -20.57
CA ARG A 57 11.23 1.21 -20.16
C ARG A 57 9.85 1.86 -20.20
N LEU A 58 9.05 1.54 -21.20
CA LEU A 58 7.71 2.07 -21.37
C LEU A 58 6.77 1.54 -20.27
N GLU A 59 6.90 0.28 -19.87
CA GLU A 59 6.14 -0.30 -18.76
C GLU A 59 6.30 0.52 -17.48
N GLY A 60 7.54 0.81 -17.07
CA GLY A 60 7.81 1.64 -15.89
C GLY A 60 7.25 3.06 -16.02
N LEU A 61 7.44 3.70 -17.18
CA LEU A 61 6.90 5.04 -17.42
C LEU A 61 5.37 5.09 -17.34
N LEU A 62 4.68 4.10 -17.91
CA LEU A 62 3.23 4.02 -17.84
C LEU A 62 2.76 3.82 -16.39
N GLN A 63 3.42 2.95 -15.62
CA GLN A 63 3.13 2.75 -14.20
C GLN A 63 3.31 4.03 -13.38
N ASP A 64 4.32 4.84 -13.70
CA ASP A 64 4.55 6.12 -13.01
C ASP A 64 3.45 7.14 -13.30
N CYS A 65 2.92 7.15 -14.52
CA CYS A 65 1.84 8.03 -14.96
C CYS A 65 0.43 7.62 -14.50
N LEU A 66 0.23 6.40 -13.97
CA LEU A 66 -1.07 5.99 -13.45
C LEU A 66 -1.50 6.83 -12.25
N ASP A 67 -2.81 7.01 -12.09
CA ASP A 67 -3.38 7.59 -10.89
C ASP A 67 -3.02 6.78 -9.65
N TRP A 68 -2.85 7.46 -8.52
CA TRP A 68 -2.32 6.87 -7.29
C TRP A 68 -3.14 5.68 -6.78
N ASP A 69 -4.45 5.67 -7.05
CA ASP A 69 -5.44 4.69 -6.63
C ASP A 69 -5.44 3.43 -7.51
N LEU A 70 -5.03 3.54 -8.77
CA LEU A 70 -4.81 2.46 -9.73
C LEU A 70 -3.44 1.79 -9.61
N LYS A 71 -2.52 2.38 -8.84
CA LYS A 71 -1.22 1.76 -8.54
C LYS A 71 -1.37 0.57 -7.58
N PRO A 72 -0.40 -0.36 -7.55
CA PRO A 72 -0.40 -1.45 -6.58
C PRO A 72 -0.31 -0.92 -5.13
N PRO A 73 -0.86 -1.64 -4.14
CA PRO A 73 -0.73 -1.28 -2.73
C PRO A 73 0.73 -1.26 -2.29
N THR A 74 1.05 -0.47 -1.27
CA THR A 74 2.40 -0.45 -0.69
C THR A 74 2.64 -1.70 0.16
N ASP A 75 3.91 -2.08 0.36
CA ASP A 75 4.27 -3.22 1.22
C ASP A 75 3.69 -3.10 2.64
N ALA A 76 3.64 -1.88 3.17
CA ALA A 76 3.03 -1.59 4.46
C ALA A 76 1.51 -1.86 4.46
N GLN A 77 0.80 -1.44 3.40
CA GLN A 77 -0.62 -1.73 3.24
C GLN A 77 -0.88 -3.23 3.09
N THR A 78 -0.10 -3.91 2.25
CA THR A 78 -0.21 -5.37 2.03
C THR A 78 0.06 -6.16 3.31
N SER A 79 1.10 -5.78 4.06
CA SER A 79 1.43 -6.42 5.34
C SER A 79 0.31 -6.21 6.37
N TYR A 80 -0.20 -4.98 6.47
CA TYR A 80 -1.26 -4.67 7.42
C TYR A 80 -2.59 -5.37 7.06
N ALA A 81 -2.96 -5.39 5.80
CA ALA A 81 -4.13 -6.11 5.31
C ALA A 81 -4.02 -7.62 5.55
N THR A 82 -2.82 -8.20 5.38
CA THR A 82 -2.57 -9.62 5.68
C THR A 82 -2.80 -9.94 7.16
N LEU A 83 -2.38 -9.04 8.07
CA LEU A 83 -2.65 -9.19 9.51
C LEU A 83 -4.15 -9.10 9.83
N LEU A 84 -4.86 -8.14 9.22
CA LEU A 84 -6.32 -8.01 9.39
C LEU A 84 -7.05 -9.25 8.85
N ALA A 85 -6.66 -9.73 7.68
CA ALA A 85 -7.19 -10.94 7.05
C ALA A 85 -7.01 -12.16 7.97
N ALA A 86 -5.80 -12.39 8.50
CA ALA A 86 -5.52 -13.48 9.43
C ALA A 86 -6.34 -13.35 10.73
N ARG A 87 -6.39 -12.15 11.31
CA ARG A 87 -7.16 -11.83 12.52
C ARG A 87 -8.65 -12.16 12.37
N HIS A 88 -9.23 -11.83 11.22
CA HIS A 88 -10.66 -12.03 10.95
C HIS A 88 -10.98 -13.33 10.21
N ARG A 89 -9.96 -14.14 9.88
CA ARG A 89 -10.07 -15.39 9.09
C ARG A 89 -10.78 -15.18 7.76
N VAL A 90 -10.48 -14.07 7.10
CA VAL A 90 -10.97 -13.75 5.75
C VAL A 90 -9.78 -13.63 4.80
N PRO A 91 -9.94 -13.99 3.51
CA PRO A 91 -8.90 -13.73 2.52
C PRO A 91 -8.82 -12.24 2.18
N VAL A 92 -7.65 -11.79 1.72
CA VAL A 92 -7.52 -10.49 1.06
C VAL A 92 -8.03 -10.63 -0.38
N PRO A 93 -8.98 -9.80 -0.84
CA PRO A 93 -9.48 -9.84 -2.22
C PRO A 93 -8.36 -9.61 -3.25
N SER A 94 -8.45 -10.27 -4.41
CA SER A 94 -7.47 -10.12 -5.49
C SER A 94 -7.37 -8.68 -5.99
N GLU A 95 -8.49 -7.96 -6.05
CA GLU A 95 -8.54 -6.56 -6.44
C GLU A 95 -7.82 -5.66 -5.43
N ALA A 96 -7.91 -5.98 -4.13
CA ALA A 96 -7.16 -5.27 -3.10
C ALA A 96 -5.65 -5.49 -3.24
N MET A 97 -5.23 -6.70 -3.63
CA MET A 97 -3.83 -6.99 -3.91
C MET A 97 -3.31 -6.29 -5.18
N ALA A 98 -4.20 -6.00 -6.13
CA ALA A 98 -3.85 -5.35 -7.39
C ALA A 98 -3.87 -3.82 -7.32
N TYR A 99 -4.81 -3.23 -6.57
CA TYR A 99 -5.10 -1.79 -6.63
C TYR A 99 -5.17 -1.15 -5.25
N ARG A 100 -4.53 0.01 -5.11
CA ARG A 100 -4.44 0.75 -3.86
C ARG A 100 -5.80 1.23 -3.36
N PHE A 101 -6.73 1.61 -4.25
CA PHE A 101 -8.10 1.94 -3.87
C PHE A 101 -8.77 0.81 -3.09
N HIS A 102 -8.79 -0.39 -3.68
CA HIS A 102 -9.44 -1.57 -3.10
C HIS A 102 -8.74 -2.01 -1.81
N MET A 103 -7.42 -1.87 -1.74
CA MET A 103 -6.66 -2.12 -0.52
C MET A 103 -7.07 -1.18 0.62
N ALA A 104 -7.17 0.12 0.34
CA ALA A 104 -7.58 1.10 1.35
C ALA A 104 -8.99 0.80 1.87
N MET A 105 -9.93 0.48 0.99
CA MET A 105 -11.30 0.08 1.34
C MET A 105 -11.32 -1.19 2.21
N PHE A 106 -10.52 -2.20 1.88
CA PHE A 106 -10.40 -3.42 2.69
C PHE A 106 -9.87 -3.10 4.09
N ILE A 107 -8.78 -2.35 4.18
CA ILE A 107 -8.17 -1.97 5.45
C ILE A 107 -9.16 -1.17 6.32
N GLU A 108 -9.86 -0.19 5.73
CA GLU A 108 -10.85 0.61 6.44
C GLU A 108 -12.01 -0.27 6.98
N ALA A 109 -12.53 -1.17 6.15
CA ALA A 109 -13.65 -2.04 6.52
C ALA A 109 -13.32 -3.02 7.65
N TRP A 110 -12.08 -3.51 7.73
CA TRP A 110 -11.68 -4.53 8.72
C TRP A 110 -10.99 -3.95 9.95
N SER A 111 -10.31 -2.81 9.84
CA SER A 111 -9.67 -2.14 11.01
C SER A 111 -10.68 -1.72 12.07
N ARG A 112 -11.92 -1.40 11.68
CA ARG A 112 -13.01 -1.00 12.58
C ARG A 112 -13.78 -2.18 13.19
N LYS A 113 -13.55 -3.42 12.74
CA LYS A 113 -14.33 -4.57 13.20
C LYS A 113 -13.77 -5.14 14.52
N PRO A 114 -14.64 -5.36 15.53
CA PRO A 114 -14.23 -5.99 16.77
C PRO A 114 -13.74 -7.41 16.53
N PHE A 115 -12.87 -7.91 17.40
CA PHE A 115 -12.36 -9.27 17.27
C PHE A 115 -13.50 -10.29 17.37
N PRO A 116 -13.45 -11.39 16.59
CA PRO A 116 -14.43 -12.48 16.72
C PRO A 116 -14.54 -13.05 18.15
N ASN A 117 -13.47 -12.94 18.95
CA ASN A 117 -13.47 -13.35 20.36
C ASN A 117 -14.10 -12.35 21.33
N ASP A 118 -14.15 -11.05 21.00
CA ASP A 118 -14.77 -10.03 21.87
C ASP A 118 -16.29 -10.19 21.96
N GLN A 119 -16.91 -10.78 20.93
CA GLN A 119 -18.35 -11.03 20.93
C GLN A 119 -18.80 -12.06 21.97
N ARG A 120 -17.88 -12.87 22.54
CA ARG A 120 -18.22 -13.78 23.64
C ARG A 120 -18.43 -13.07 24.97
N ASN A 121 -17.86 -11.88 25.15
CA ASN A 121 -17.99 -11.07 26.37
C ASN A 121 -19.17 -10.08 26.31
N LEU A 122 -19.81 -9.92 25.14
CA LEU A 122 -20.99 -9.07 24.93
C LEU A 122 -22.30 -9.87 25.05
N ARG A 123 -22.36 -10.83 25.99
CA ARG A 123 -23.65 -11.41 26.40
C ARG A 123 -24.32 -10.43 27.38
N PRO A 124 -25.52 -9.89 27.09
CA PRO A 124 -26.28 -9.15 28.08
C PRO A 124 -26.82 -10.16 29.10
N GLY A 125 -26.14 -10.30 30.24
CA GLY A 125 -26.58 -11.24 31.28
C GLY A 125 -25.56 -11.61 32.37
N ALA A 126 -24.31 -11.14 32.32
CA ALA A 126 -23.41 -11.29 33.45
C ALA A 126 -23.73 -10.22 34.51
N THR A 127 -24.62 -10.54 35.46
CA THR A 127 -24.71 -9.82 36.73
C THR A 127 -23.33 -9.75 37.37
N PRO A 128 -22.85 -8.58 37.84
CA PRO A 128 -21.61 -8.52 38.59
C PRO A 128 -21.80 -9.33 39.87
N SER A 129 -21.05 -10.42 39.99
CA SER A 129 -20.93 -11.19 41.22
C SER A 129 -20.41 -10.24 42.29
N ALA A 130 -21.22 -9.98 43.29
CA ALA A 130 -20.89 -9.11 44.41
C ALA A 130 -19.56 -9.57 45.05
N SER A 131 -18.63 -8.63 45.19
CA SER A 131 -17.46 -8.80 46.05
C SER A 131 -17.92 -9.13 47.48
N PRO A 132 -17.25 -10.06 48.20
CA PRO A 132 -17.62 -10.34 49.59
C PRO A 132 -17.33 -9.10 50.44
N GLN A 133 -18.33 -8.57 51.14
CA GLN A 133 -18.12 -7.59 52.20
C GLN A 133 -17.33 -8.25 53.35
N PRO A 134 -16.36 -7.54 53.96
CA PRO A 134 -15.68 -8.02 55.16
C PRO A 134 -16.61 -7.96 56.39
N ASP A 135 -16.53 -9.02 57.19
CA ASP A 135 -17.30 -9.33 58.40
C ASP A 135 -16.98 -8.34 59.55
N PRO A 136 -17.96 -7.71 60.24
CA PRO A 136 -17.72 -6.62 61.19
C PRO A 136 -17.42 -7.14 62.61
N GLY A 137 -16.45 -8.06 62.75
CA GLY A 137 -16.26 -8.79 64.02
C GLY A 137 -14.85 -9.18 64.43
N LYS A 138 -13.78 -8.74 63.74
CA LYS A 138 -12.40 -9.05 64.17
C LYS A 138 -11.65 -7.81 64.67
N PRO A 139 -10.99 -7.86 65.84
CA PRO A 139 -10.18 -6.77 66.36
C PRO A 139 -8.97 -6.49 65.45
N VAL A 140 -8.70 -5.22 65.22
CA VAL A 140 -7.52 -4.72 64.51
C VAL A 140 -6.35 -4.71 65.50
N GLU A 141 -5.33 -5.54 65.28
CA GLU A 141 -4.06 -5.41 65.99
C GLU A 141 -3.27 -4.19 65.47
N PRO A 142 -2.59 -3.43 66.35
CA PRO A 142 -1.92 -2.19 65.97
C PRO A 142 -0.64 -2.46 65.16
N SER A 143 -0.53 -1.76 64.03
CA SER A 143 0.69 -1.67 63.23
C SER A 143 1.71 -0.80 63.98
N ASP A 144 2.77 -1.43 64.48
CA ASP A 144 3.93 -0.72 65.02
C ASP A 144 4.61 0.10 63.91
N ALA A 145 4.51 1.41 64.06
CA ALA A 145 5.31 2.39 63.36
C ALA A 145 6.54 2.72 64.21
N LYS A 146 7.73 2.72 63.59
CA LYS A 146 8.83 3.71 63.75
C LYS A 146 10.16 3.17 63.19
N PRO A 147 11.17 4.01 62.96
CA PRO A 147 11.16 5.31 62.28
C PRO A 147 12.29 5.41 61.22
N ASP A 148 12.21 6.41 60.34
CA ASP A 148 13.40 6.98 59.68
C ASP A 148 14.37 7.52 60.74
N PRO A 149 15.68 7.41 60.48
CA PRO A 149 16.52 8.59 60.67
C PRO A 149 17.56 8.77 59.55
N ASP A 150 17.59 9.99 59.01
CA ASP A 150 18.76 10.85 58.73
C ASP A 150 20.07 10.19 58.29
N ALA A 151 20.88 10.70 57.36
CA ALA A 151 21.01 11.93 56.59
C ALA A 151 22.42 11.85 55.96
N GLN A 152 22.81 12.87 55.19
CA GLN A 152 24.18 13.23 54.81
C GLN A 152 24.75 12.43 53.62
N ASP A 153 25.43 13.02 52.65
CA ASP A 153 25.62 14.40 52.20
C ASP A 153 26.26 14.27 50.80
N ALA A 154 26.13 15.31 49.98
CA ALA A 154 26.83 15.39 48.70
C ALA A 154 28.37 15.50 48.94
N PRO A 155 29.21 15.25 47.92
CA PRO A 155 29.37 16.21 46.83
C PRO A 155 29.22 15.61 45.42
#